data_AF-A0ABC9D3G2-F1
#
_entry.id   AF-A0ABC9D3G2-F1
#
_cell.length_a   1.000
_cell.length_b   1.000
_cell.length_c   1.000
_cell.angle_alpha   90.00
_cell.angle_beta   90.00
_cell.angle_gamma   90.00
#
_symmetry.space_group_name_H-M   'P 1'
#
loop_
_entity.id
_entity.type
_entity.pdbx_description
1 polymer ?
#
loop_
_entity_poly.entity_id
_entity_poly.type
_entity_poly.pdbx_seq_one_letter_code
_entity_poly.pdbx_strand_id
1 'polypeptide(L)'
;MAPFLSHAVPLPQTLAPPIPRARHRLAPRPPSAASFLRGLFPARPSPAKADLLRLIADQGRGLETQSDPSRLADIVACIDALAAVSPGADTVSDASKLSGTWRLLWTTVQEQLFIVRNAPFFRTAAGDVLQVIDVPGGALNNVITFPPSGAFVVNGEIEVQPPQRVNFRQVHTCCAERKQLGGTFSTVWERMV
;
A
#
# COMPACT_ATOMS: atom_id res chain seq x y z
N MET A 1 92.18 54.75 18.63
CA MET A 1 92.50 53.68 17.66
C MET A 1 91.31 52.76 17.58
N ALA A 2 90.60 52.73 16.45
CA ALA A 2 89.66 51.64 16.12
C ALA A 2 90.47 50.39 15.71
N PRO A 3 89.88 49.18 15.74
CA PRO A 3 89.18 48.74 14.53
C PRO A 3 87.86 47.97 14.72
N PHE A 4 86.96 48.23 13.77
CA PHE A 4 86.06 47.34 13.03
C PHE A 4 85.11 46.36 13.74
N LEU A 5 83.85 46.79 13.79
CA LEU A 5 82.64 45.95 13.79
C LEU A 5 82.40 45.41 12.36
N SER A 6 81.99 44.14 12.25
CA SER A 6 81.38 43.59 11.05
C SER A 6 80.16 42.75 11.43
N HIS A 7 79.03 43.06 10.79
CA HIS A 7 77.70 42.48 10.98
C HIS A 7 77.57 41.07 10.39
N ALA A 8 76.72 40.23 11.00
CA ALA A 8 75.92 39.24 10.28
C ALA A 8 74.61 38.95 11.03
N VAL A 9 73.49 39.18 10.35
CA VAL A 9 72.12 38.74 10.70
C VAL A 9 71.89 37.37 10.04
N PRO A 10 71.17 36.42 10.68
CA PRO A 10 69.91 35.99 10.06
C PRO A 10 68.73 35.68 11.01
N LEU A 11 67.56 35.83 10.37
CA LEU A 11 66.15 35.53 10.62
C LEU A 11 65.72 34.24 11.40
N PRO A 12 64.42 34.14 11.78
CA PRO A 12 63.87 33.21 12.75
C PRO A 12 63.37 31.91 12.12
N GLN A 13 63.40 30.79 12.86
CA GLN A 13 62.75 29.55 12.45
C GLN A 13 61.88 28.96 13.57
N THR A 14 60.58 29.20 13.39
CA THR A 14 59.51 28.19 13.37
C THR A 14 59.20 27.45 14.68
N LEU A 15 58.20 28.00 15.37
CA LEU A 15 57.30 27.31 16.28
C LEU A 15 56.72 26.04 15.60
N ALA A 16 57.02 24.85 16.14
CA ALA A 16 56.33 23.62 15.78
C ALA A 16 55.02 23.51 16.58
N PRO A 17 53.87 23.17 15.97
CA PRO A 17 52.60 23.03 16.67
C PRO A 17 52.50 21.68 17.41
N PRO A 18 51.74 21.59 18.52
CA PRO A 18 51.54 20.34 19.24
C PRO A 18 50.58 19.39 18.51
N ILE A 19 50.95 18.12 18.48
CA ILE A 19 50.21 16.99 17.90
C ILE A 19 48.88 16.78 18.66
N PRO A 20 47.71 16.74 18.00
CA PRO A 20 46.45 16.44 18.68
C PRO A 20 46.32 14.93 18.93
N ARG A 21 46.13 14.56 20.20
CA ARG A 21 45.77 13.20 20.63
C ARG A 21 44.43 12.78 20.01
N ALA A 22 44.46 11.69 19.24
CA ALA A 22 43.28 11.09 18.62
C ALA A 22 42.27 10.62 19.70
N ARG A 23 41.04 11.09 19.60
CA ARG A 23 39.90 10.56 20.35
C ARG A 23 39.51 9.22 19.74
N HIS A 24 39.56 8.15 20.53
CA HIS A 24 38.98 6.86 20.15
C HIS A 24 37.46 7.04 19.89
N ARG A 25 37.06 7.07 18.62
CA ARG A 25 35.66 6.91 18.22
C ARG A 25 35.23 5.48 18.59
N LEU A 26 34.27 5.37 19.50
CA LEU A 26 33.48 4.14 19.65
C LEU A 26 32.82 3.83 18.31
N ALA A 27 33.20 2.71 17.71
CA ALA A 27 32.56 2.21 16.49
C ALA A 27 31.09 1.88 16.78
N PRO A 28 30.15 2.23 15.89
CA PRO A 28 28.76 1.85 16.06
C PRO A 28 28.65 0.32 16.05
N ARG A 29 27.99 -0.21 17.08
CA ARG A 29 27.70 -1.64 17.24
C ARG A 29 26.99 -2.16 15.98
N PRO A 30 27.44 -3.27 15.37
CA PRO A 30 26.77 -3.82 14.20
C PRO A 30 25.33 -4.21 14.56
N PRO A 31 24.34 -3.92 13.68
CA PRO A 31 22.96 -4.33 13.91
C PRO A 31 22.91 -5.84 14.09
N SER A 32 22.29 -6.29 15.18
CA SER A 32 22.17 -7.72 15.47
C SER A 32 21.44 -8.42 14.33
N ALA A 33 21.85 -9.65 13.99
CA ALA A 33 21.23 -10.49 12.96
C ALA A 33 19.68 -10.59 13.10
N ALA A 34 19.15 -10.41 14.31
CA ALA A 34 17.71 -10.36 14.57
C ALA A 34 16.97 -9.24 13.83
N SER A 35 17.61 -8.09 13.58
CA SER A 35 17.01 -6.98 12.82
C SER A 35 16.95 -7.27 11.31
N PHE A 36 17.89 -8.04 10.78
CA PHE A 36 17.89 -8.42 9.36
C PHE A 36 16.80 -9.46 9.04
N LEU A 37 16.57 -10.42 9.94
CA LEU A 37 15.54 -11.44 9.74
C LEU A 37 14.11 -10.90 9.92
N ARG A 38 13.93 -9.78 10.62
CA ARG A 38 12.63 -9.10 10.79
C ARG A 38 12.07 -8.52 9.48
N GLY A 39 12.92 -8.29 8.48
CA GLY A 39 12.50 -7.83 7.15
C GLY A 39 12.06 -8.95 6.21
N LEU A 40 12.33 -10.22 6.54
CA LEU A 40 12.03 -11.37 5.68
C LEU A 40 10.64 -11.98 5.94
N PHE A 41 9.99 -11.61 7.05
CA PHE A 41 8.68 -12.12 7.41
C PHE A 41 7.74 -10.94 7.67
N PRO A 42 6.63 -10.82 6.92
CA PRO A 42 5.60 -9.85 7.25
C PRO A 42 5.14 -10.11 8.70
N ALA A 43 4.94 -9.04 9.47
CA ALA A 43 4.47 -9.15 10.84
C ALA A 43 3.21 -10.04 10.87
N ARG A 44 3.21 -11.04 11.76
CA ARG A 44 2.06 -11.95 11.93
C ARG A 44 0.81 -11.10 12.17
N PRO A 45 -0.29 -11.34 11.44
CA PRO A 45 -1.53 -10.60 11.68
C PRO A 45 -1.96 -10.77 13.13
N SER A 46 -2.60 -9.74 13.70
CA SER A 46 -3.25 -9.87 15.00
C SER A 46 -4.24 -11.04 14.97
N PRO A 47 -4.51 -11.71 16.11
CA PRO A 47 -5.45 -12.83 16.16
C PRO A 47 -6.80 -12.50 15.51
N ALA A 48 -7.38 -11.33 15.82
CA ALA A 48 -8.63 -10.86 15.22
C ALA A 48 -8.54 -10.72 13.69
N LYS A 49 -7.41 -10.22 13.15
CA LYS A 49 -7.22 -10.11 11.70
C LYS A 49 -7.03 -11.49 11.07
N ALA A 50 -6.34 -12.41 11.75
CA ALA A 50 -6.19 -13.78 11.30
C ALA A 50 -7.54 -14.51 11.24
N ASP A 51 -8.41 -14.29 12.23
CA ASP A 51 -9.76 -14.85 12.28
C ASP A 51 -10.64 -14.33 11.13
N LEU A 52 -10.62 -13.02 10.86
CA LEU A 52 -11.32 -12.47 9.71
C LEU A 52 -10.81 -13.08 8.39
N LEU A 53 -9.48 -13.13 8.20
CA LEU A 53 -8.87 -13.70 7.00
C LEU A 53 -9.25 -15.18 6.82
N ARG A 54 -9.37 -15.94 7.92
CA ARG A 54 -9.85 -17.32 7.91
C ARG A 54 -11.32 -17.42 7.52
N LEU A 55 -12.18 -16.54 8.03
CA LEU A 55 -13.61 -16.54 7.72
C LEU A 55 -13.92 -16.24 6.25
N ILE A 56 -13.09 -15.40 5.61
CA ILE A 56 -13.30 -14.95 4.22
C ILE A 56 -12.55 -15.77 3.16
N ALA A 57 -11.60 -16.64 3.56
CA ALA A 57 -10.68 -17.30 2.64
C ALA A 57 -11.36 -18.14 1.55
N ASP A 58 -12.48 -18.77 1.88
CA ASP A 58 -13.26 -19.69 1.05
C ASP A 58 -14.53 -19.06 0.49
N GLN A 59 -14.75 -17.76 0.69
CA GLN A 59 -16.02 -17.11 0.38
C GLN A 59 -16.17 -16.66 -1.09
N GLY A 60 -15.21 -16.97 -1.96
CA GLY A 60 -15.27 -16.59 -3.37
C GLY A 60 -15.42 -15.08 -3.59
N ARG A 61 -14.64 -14.27 -2.86
CA ARG A 61 -14.76 -12.80 -2.79
C ARG A 61 -16.08 -12.26 -2.20
N GLY A 62 -16.86 -13.13 -1.55
CA GLY A 62 -18.16 -12.80 -0.94
C GLY A 62 -19.36 -13.38 -1.68
N LEU A 63 -19.15 -14.12 -2.78
CA LEU A 63 -20.21 -14.82 -3.53
C LEU A 63 -20.94 -15.85 -2.68
N GLU A 64 -20.19 -16.71 -1.97
CA GLU A 64 -20.77 -17.79 -1.15
C GLU A 64 -21.53 -17.24 0.06
N THR A 65 -21.03 -16.12 0.60
CA THR A 65 -21.63 -15.44 1.75
C THR A 65 -23.03 -14.88 1.43
N GLN A 66 -23.35 -14.58 0.17
CA GLN A 66 -24.68 -14.02 -0.19
C GLN A 66 -25.83 -15.00 0.07
N SER A 67 -25.54 -16.30 0.03
CA SER A 67 -26.52 -17.36 0.29
C SER A 67 -26.59 -17.80 1.76
N ASP A 68 -25.71 -17.29 2.62
CA ASP A 68 -25.60 -17.69 4.03
C ASP A 68 -25.65 -16.46 4.96
N PRO A 69 -26.85 -16.09 5.44
CA PRO A 69 -27.02 -14.96 6.35
C PRO A 69 -26.27 -15.10 7.68
N SER A 70 -26.14 -16.33 8.19
CA SER A 70 -25.42 -16.58 9.44
C SER A 70 -23.93 -16.33 9.25
N ARG A 71 -23.36 -16.81 8.15
CA ARG A 71 -21.95 -16.54 7.81
C ARG A 71 -21.69 -15.06 7.55
N LEU A 72 -22.61 -14.36 6.90
CA LEU A 72 -22.54 -12.91 6.73
C LEU A 72 -22.47 -12.20 8.09
N ALA A 73 -23.36 -12.57 9.02
CA ALA A 73 -23.39 -11.99 10.35
C ALA A 73 -22.08 -12.23 11.11
N ASP A 74 -21.50 -13.43 11.02
CA ASP A 74 -20.21 -13.76 11.65
C ASP A 74 -19.05 -12.90 11.09
N ILE A 75 -19.01 -12.73 9.77
CA ILE A 75 -17.97 -11.90 9.11
C ILE A 75 -18.12 -10.43 9.51
N VAL A 76 -19.35 -9.90 9.48
CA VAL A 76 -19.64 -8.51 9.88
C VAL A 76 -19.27 -8.28 11.35
N ALA A 77 -19.67 -9.20 12.24
CA ALA A 77 -19.31 -9.11 13.65
C ALA A 77 -17.78 -9.13 13.87
N CYS A 78 -17.04 -9.91 13.09
CA CYS A 78 -15.57 -9.94 13.15
C CYS A 78 -14.95 -8.61 12.66
N ILE A 79 -15.52 -8.00 11.61
CA ILE A 79 -15.11 -6.68 11.11
C ILE A 79 -15.37 -5.59 12.17
N ASP A 80 -16.55 -5.61 12.78
CA ASP A 80 -16.94 -4.66 13.83
C ASP A 80 -16.03 -4.79 15.06
N ALA A 81 -15.73 -6.02 15.47
CA ALA A 81 -14.78 -6.29 16.55
C ALA A 81 -13.37 -5.76 16.21
N LEU A 82 -12.91 -5.92 14.96
CA LEU A 82 -11.64 -5.36 14.50
C LEU A 82 -11.62 -3.82 14.53
N ALA A 83 -12.71 -3.18 14.12
CA ALA A 83 -12.87 -1.73 14.19
C ALA A 83 -12.86 -1.25 15.65
N ALA A 84 -13.49 -2.00 16.56
CA ALA A 84 -13.57 -1.67 17.98
C ALA A 84 -12.22 -1.78 18.72
N VAL A 85 -11.26 -2.58 18.23
CA VAL A 85 -9.90 -2.69 18.81
C VAL A 85 -9.03 -1.46 18.48
N SER A 86 -9.47 -0.60 17.57
CA SER A 86 -8.80 0.65 17.22
C SER A 86 -9.81 1.80 17.08
N PRO A 87 -10.58 2.11 18.15
CA PRO A 87 -11.57 3.16 18.11
C PRO A 87 -10.84 4.51 18.07
N GLY A 88 -10.99 5.23 16.96
CA GLY A 88 -10.28 6.50 16.75
C GLY A 88 -8.77 6.34 16.52
N ALA A 89 -8.27 5.13 16.28
CA ALA A 89 -6.92 5.00 15.77
C ALA A 89 -6.91 5.57 14.36
N ASP A 90 -6.07 6.58 14.20
CA ASP A 90 -5.80 7.30 12.99
C ASP A 90 -5.22 6.31 11.94
N THR A 91 -6.08 5.57 11.22
CA THR A 91 -5.63 4.53 10.26
C THR A 91 -5.27 5.09 8.90
N VAL A 92 -5.58 6.37 8.66
CA VAL A 92 -5.32 7.09 7.40
C VAL A 92 -4.13 8.05 7.52
N SER A 93 -3.46 8.17 8.67
CA SER A 93 -2.44 9.22 8.91
C SER A 93 -1.20 9.11 8.03
N ASP A 94 -1.05 8.02 7.30
CA ASP A 94 0.09 7.82 6.41
C ASP A 94 -0.41 7.50 5.01
N ALA A 95 -0.50 8.54 4.17
CA ALA A 95 -0.80 8.42 2.76
C ALA A 95 0.09 7.36 2.07
N SER A 96 1.32 7.15 2.57
CA SER A 96 2.23 6.11 2.06
C SER A 96 1.80 4.68 2.43
N LYS A 97 1.04 4.49 3.52
CA LYS A 97 0.48 3.18 3.91
C LYS A 97 -0.76 2.82 3.12
N LEU A 98 -1.55 3.83 2.71
CA LEU A 98 -2.79 3.60 1.95
C LEU A 98 -2.54 3.54 0.44
N SER A 99 -1.54 4.26 -0.06
CA SER A 99 -1.18 4.23 -1.48
C SER A 99 -0.57 2.88 -1.84
N GLY A 100 -1.06 2.27 -2.91
CA GLY A 100 -0.61 0.96 -3.36
C GLY A 100 -1.70 0.20 -4.13
N THR A 101 -1.36 -1.03 -4.50
CA THR A 101 -2.28 -1.96 -5.14
C THR A 101 -2.83 -2.93 -4.09
N TRP A 102 -4.11 -2.79 -3.79
CA TRP A 102 -4.82 -3.63 -2.83
C TRP A 102 -5.58 -4.72 -3.57
N ARG A 103 -5.51 -5.95 -3.06
CA ARG A 103 -6.33 -7.04 -3.56
C ARG A 103 -7.60 -7.15 -2.72
N LEU A 104 -8.75 -7.08 -3.37
CA LEU A 104 -10.04 -7.27 -2.71
C LEU A 104 -10.22 -8.75 -2.34
N LEU A 105 -10.25 -9.03 -1.04
CA LEU A 105 -10.45 -10.37 -0.52
C LEU A 105 -11.94 -10.72 -0.36
N TRP A 106 -12.78 -9.74 0.00
CA TRP A 106 -14.20 -9.95 0.28
C TRP A 106 -14.99 -8.65 0.14
N THR A 107 -16.22 -8.72 -0.38
CA THR A 107 -17.16 -7.60 -0.51
C THR A 107 -18.60 -8.09 -0.48
N THR A 108 -19.53 -7.18 -0.17
CA THR A 108 -20.98 -7.37 -0.36
C THR A 108 -21.56 -6.54 -1.51
N VAL A 109 -20.71 -5.79 -2.23
CA VAL A 109 -21.15 -4.90 -3.32
C VAL A 109 -21.68 -5.72 -4.49
N GLN A 110 -23.00 -5.61 -4.74
CA GLN A 110 -23.73 -6.44 -5.70
C GLN A 110 -23.20 -6.33 -7.12
N GLU A 111 -22.90 -5.12 -7.59
CA GLU A 111 -22.38 -4.88 -8.94
C GLU A 111 -21.05 -5.60 -9.19
N GLN A 112 -20.16 -5.57 -8.21
CA GLN A 112 -18.87 -6.23 -8.28
C GLN A 112 -19.03 -7.75 -8.26
N LEU A 113 -19.88 -8.26 -7.37
CA LEU A 113 -20.21 -9.68 -7.30
C LEU A 113 -20.90 -10.15 -8.59
N PHE A 114 -21.72 -9.30 -9.22
CA PHE A 114 -22.35 -9.59 -10.50
C PHE A 114 -21.32 -9.80 -11.61
N ILE A 115 -20.34 -8.90 -11.74
CA ILE A 115 -19.27 -9.05 -12.76
C ILE A 115 -18.47 -10.32 -12.52
N VAL A 116 -18.06 -10.57 -11.26
CA VAL A 116 -17.27 -11.76 -10.92
C VAL A 116 -18.05 -13.05 -11.21
N ARG A 117 -19.33 -13.09 -10.83
CA ARG A 117 -20.21 -14.25 -11.04
C ARG A 117 -20.47 -14.53 -12.52
N ASN A 118 -20.63 -13.49 -13.32
CA ASN A 118 -21.03 -13.62 -14.73
C ASN A 118 -19.84 -13.62 -15.71
N ALA A 119 -18.60 -13.46 -15.26
CA ALA A 119 -17.41 -13.53 -16.11
C ALA A 119 -17.42 -14.72 -17.11
N PRO A 120 -17.78 -15.96 -16.72
CA PRO A 120 -17.87 -17.09 -17.65
C PRO A 120 -18.87 -16.89 -18.79
N PHE A 121 -19.96 -16.16 -18.53
CA PHE A 121 -20.96 -15.82 -19.55
C PHE A 121 -20.38 -14.89 -20.62
N PHE A 122 -19.39 -14.09 -20.26
CA PHE A 122 -18.64 -13.23 -21.18
C PHE A 122 -17.41 -13.93 -21.79
N ARG A 123 -17.38 -15.28 -21.76
CA ARG A 123 -16.29 -16.12 -22.28
C ARG A 123 -14.93 -15.79 -21.67
N THR A 124 -14.93 -15.38 -20.41
CA THR A 124 -13.73 -15.06 -19.65
C THR A 124 -13.81 -15.61 -18.23
N ALA A 125 -12.72 -15.53 -17.47
CA ALA A 125 -12.72 -15.81 -16.04
C ALA A 125 -12.51 -14.51 -15.27
N ALA A 126 -13.16 -14.34 -14.13
CA ALA A 126 -12.81 -13.26 -13.22
C ALA A 126 -11.48 -13.60 -12.54
N GLY A 127 -10.46 -12.81 -12.78
CA GLY A 127 -9.15 -12.92 -12.17
C GLY A 127 -9.10 -12.20 -10.81
N ASP A 128 -8.05 -11.42 -10.62
CA ASP A 128 -7.93 -10.53 -9.48
C ASP A 128 -8.77 -9.27 -9.60
N VAL A 129 -9.37 -8.93 -8.45
CA VAL A 129 -10.08 -7.69 -8.21
C VAL A 129 -9.16 -6.82 -7.35
N LEU A 130 -8.73 -5.70 -7.92
CA LEU A 130 -7.72 -4.83 -7.35
C LEU A 130 -8.28 -3.43 -7.15
N GLN A 131 -7.77 -2.74 -6.15
CA GLN A 131 -8.00 -1.32 -5.94
C GLN A 131 -6.63 -0.65 -5.89
N VAL A 132 -6.32 0.13 -6.92
CA VAL A 132 -5.08 0.90 -7.00
C VAL A 132 -5.37 2.27 -6.42
N ILE A 133 -4.79 2.58 -5.26
CA ILE A 133 -5.00 3.85 -4.57
C ILE A 133 -3.70 4.66 -4.69
N ASP A 134 -3.82 5.90 -5.14
CA ASP A 134 -2.76 6.90 -5.14
C ASP A 134 -3.27 8.13 -4.39
N VAL A 135 -2.96 8.19 -3.10
CA VAL A 135 -3.41 9.30 -2.24
C VAL A 135 -2.73 10.62 -2.62
N PRO A 136 -1.39 10.68 -2.83
CA PRO A 136 -0.74 11.91 -3.32
C PRO A 136 -1.27 12.38 -4.68
N GLY A 137 -1.56 11.47 -5.59
CA GLY A 137 -2.11 11.77 -6.92
C GLY A 137 -3.63 11.97 -6.94
N GLY A 138 -4.33 11.78 -5.83
CA GLY A 138 -5.78 11.93 -5.75
C GLY A 138 -6.56 10.94 -6.60
N ALA A 139 -6.02 9.74 -6.87
CA ALA A 139 -6.60 8.75 -7.77
C ALA A 139 -6.91 7.41 -7.09
N LEU A 140 -7.98 6.78 -7.53
CA LEU A 140 -8.39 5.44 -7.10
C LEU A 140 -8.97 4.68 -8.29
N ASN A 141 -8.38 3.55 -8.64
CA ASN A 141 -8.84 2.72 -9.75
C ASN A 141 -9.30 1.35 -9.23
N ASN A 142 -10.56 1.01 -9.48
CA ASN A 142 -11.06 -0.35 -9.26
C ASN A 142 -10.82 -1.16 -10.52
N VAL A 143 -10.12 -2.29 -10.40
CA VAL A 143 -9.72 -3.13 -11.54
C VAL A 143 -10.25 -4.53 -11.32
N ILE A 144 -10.92 -5.10 -12.33
CA ILE A 144 -11.24 -6.52 -12.40
C ILE A 144 -10.49 -7.09 -13.59
N THR A 145 -9.55 -8.00 -13.34
CA THR A 145 -8.76 -8.64 -14.39
C THR A 145 -9.50 -9.83 -14.98
N PHE A 146 -9.24 -10.12 -16.25
CA PHE A 146 -9.90 -11.16 -17.02
C PHE A 146 -8.83 -12.00 -17.76
N PRO A 147 -8.39 -13.15 -17.22
CA PRO A 147 -7.41 -14.00 -17.88
C PRO A 147 -7.98 -14.62 -19.18
N PRO A 148 -7.14 -14.89 -20.20
CA PRO A 148 -5.68 -14.64 -20.25
C PRO A 148 -5.33 -13.18 -20.55
N SER A 149 -6.28 -12.36 -21.00
CA SER A 149 -6.07 -10.94 -21.27
C SER A 149 -7.37 -10.13 -21.18
N GLY A 150 -7.31 -8.99 -20.49
CA GLY A 150 -8.43 -8.07 -20.33
C GLY A 150 -8.50 -7.49 -18.92
N ALA A 151 -9.01 -6.28 -18.80
CA ALA A 151 -9.32 -5.67 -17.50
C ALA A 151 -10.51 -4.72 -17.63
N PHE A 152 -11.41 -4.77 -16.66
CA PHE A 152 -12.39 -3.73 -16.44
C PHE A 152 -11.83 -2.75 -15.41
N VAL A 153 -11.77 -1.47 -15.76
CA VAL A 153 -11.19 -0.45 -14.91
C VAL A 153 -12.23 0.64 -14.66
N VAL A 154 -12.42 1.00 -13.40
CA VAL A 154 -13.23 2.14 -13.00
C VAL A 154 -12.28 3.10 -12.32
N ASN A 155 -12.01 4.22 -13.00
CA ASN A 155 -11.21 5.30 -12.48
C ASN A 155 -12.06 6.14 -11.53
N GLY A 156 -11.42 6.66 -10.49
CA GLY A 156 -12.06 7.53 -9.53
C GLY A 156 -11.08 8.56 -9.01
N GLU A 157 -11.61 9.71 -8.67
CA GLU A 157 -10.88 10.78 -8.00
C GLU A 157 -11.19 10.74 -6.51
N ILE A 158 -10.14 10.89 -5.71
CA ILE A 158 -10.24 10.89 -4.26
C ILE A 158 -9.67 12.16 -3.66
N GLU A 159 -10.28 12.60 -2.58
CA GLU A 159 -9.80 13.73 -1.79
C GLU A 159 -9.68 13.33 -0.32
N VAL A 160 -8.59 13.75 0.32
CA VAL A 160 -8.43 13.66 1.76
C VAL A 160 -9.25 14.75 2.44
N GLN A 161 -10.31 14.36 3.13
CA GLN A 161 -11.11 15.23 3.99
C GLN A 161 -10.68 15.10 5.47
N PRO A 162 -10.36 16.21 6.14
CA PRO A 162 -10.14 16.21 7.59
C PRO A 162 -11.41 15.82 8.37
N PRO A 163 -11.30 15.17 9.54
CA PRO A 163 -10.05 14.82 10.21
C PRO A 163 -9.33 13.62 9.58
N GLN A 164 -10.01 12.64 8.97
CA GLN A 164 -9.39 11.43 8.38
C GLN A 164 -10.35 10.60 7.49
N ARG A 165 -10.74 11.11 6.32
CA ARG A 165 -11.48 10.29 5.33
C ARG A 165 -10.96 10.55 3.93
N VAL A 166 -10.80 9.48 3.15
CA VAL A 166 -10.62 9.60 1.70
C VAL A 166 -12.01 9.49 1.10
N ASN A 167 -12.52 10.61 0.60
CA ASN A 167 -13.84 10.65 -0.04
C ASN A 167 -13.69 10.58 -1.55
N PHE A 168 -14.62 9.87 -2.17
CA PHE A 168 -14.75 9.82 -3.63
C PHE A 168 -15.39 11.10 -4.12
N ARG A 169 -14.77 11.75 -5.09
CA ARG A 169 -15.31 12.95 -5.74
C ARG A 169 -16.00 12.63 -7.05
N GLN A 170 -15.36 11.81 -7.88
CA GLN A 170 -15.83 11.53 -9.23
C GLN A 170 -15.45 10.11 -9.62
N VAL A 171 -16.33 9.41 -10.33
CA VAL A 171 -16.12 8.04 -10.77
C VAL A 171 -16.37 7.97 -12.28
N HIS A 172 -15.37 7.48 -13.01
CA HIS A 172 -15.36 7.32 -14.45
C HIS A 172 -15.09 5.86 -14.81
N THR A 173 -16.05 5.22 -15.47
CA THR A 173 -15.89 3.84 -15.92
C THR A 173 -15.16 3.78 -17.26
N CYS A 174 -14.09 2.99 -17.35
CA CYS A 174 -13.39 2.73 -18.61
C CYS A 174 -13.15 1.22 -18.84
N CYS A 175 -13.79 0.68 -19.87
CA CYS A 175 -13.49 -0.68 -20.32
C CYS A 175 -12.22 -0.67 -21.16
N ALA A 176 -11.09 -1.13 -20.62
CA ALA A 176 -9.84 -1.26 -21.37
C ALA A 176 -9.74 -2.65 -22.01
N GLU A 177 -10.22 -2.78 -23.25
CA GLU A 177 -10.19 -4.02 -24.00
C GLU A 177 -8.94 -4.10 -24.92
N ARG A 178 -8.04 -5.07 -24.69
CA ARG A 178 -7.19 -5.57 -25.79
C ARG A 178 -7.83 -6.83 -26.38
N LYS A 179 -8.77 -6.60 -27.32
CA LYS A 179 -9.23 -7.52 -28.38
C LYS A 179 -9.88 -8.88 -28.02
N GLN A 180 -10.40 -9.13 -26.82
CA GLN A 180 -11.01 -10.45 -26.51
C GLN A 180 -12.32 -10.48 -25.72
N LEU A 181 -12.82 -9.37 -25.21
CA LEU A 181 -14.12 -9.31 -24.55
C LEU A 181 -15.11 -8.68 -25.52
N GLY A 182 -15.55 -9.46 -26.51
CA GLY A 182 -16.52 -9.03 -27.52
C GLY A 182 -17.65 -8.21 -26.90
N GLY A 183 -18.14 -7.21 -27.65
CA GLY A 183 -18.95 -6.06 -27.19
C GLY A 183 -20.20 -6.31 -26.32
N THR A 184 -20.49 -7.55 -25.96
CA THR A 184 -21.55 -7.96 -25.04
C THR A 184 -21.35 -7.44 -23.61
N PHE A 185 -20.13 -7.34 -23.07
CA PHE A 185 -19.94 -6.90 -21.67
C PHE A 185 -20.25 -5.41 -21.47
N SER A 186 -19.68 -4.53 -22.31
CA SER A 186 -19.90 -3.08 -22.23
C SER A 186 -21.38 -2.73 -22.42
N THR A 187 -22.05 -3.38 -23.38
CA THR A 187 -23.48 -3.14 -23.65
C THR A 187 -24.40 -3.70 -22.57
N VAL A 188 -24.03 -4.79 -21.89
CA VAL A 188 -24.81 -5.30 -20.74
C VAL A 188 -24.66 -4.38 -19.54
N TRP A 189 -23.45 -3.87 -19.29
CA TRP A 189 -23.21 -2.91 -18.21
C TRP A 189 -23.93 -1.59 -18.41
N GLU A 190 -23.86 -0.99 -19.62
CA GLU A 190 -24.60 0.23 -19.97
C GLU A 190 -26.13 0.09 -19.82
N ARG A 191 -26.66 -1.14 -19.80
CA ARG A 191 -28.10 -1.40 -19.58
C ARG A 191 -28.46 -1.64 -18.11
N MET A 192 -27.47 -1.77 -17.24
CA MET A 192 -27.66 -2.06 -15.81
C MET A 192 -27.49 -0.82 -14.91
N VAL A 193 -26.81 0.22 -15.40
CA VAL A 193 -26.62 1.54 -14.76
C VAL A 193 -27.58 2.55 -15.37
#